data_AF-A0A4V2AJB8-F1
#
_entry.id   AF-A0A4V2AJB8-F1
#
_cell.length_a   1.000
_cell.length_b   1.000
_cell.length_c   1.000
_cell.angle_alpha   90.00
_cell.angle_beta   90.00
_cell.angle_gamma   90.00
#
_symmetry.space_group_name_H-M   'P 1'
#
loop_
_entity.id
_entity.type
_entity.pdbx_description
1 polymer ?
#
loop_
_entity_poly.entity_id
_entity_poly.type
_entity_poly.pdbx_seq_one_letter_code
_entity_poly.pdbx_strand_id
1 'polypeptide(L)'
;MAPNKAPESPLVLAARELTEQLARFESQSEELSRLAINSDKALTRACHGLEACSTHEAGLARALRAFAEAMQGVQATQQRCVEVTATTAARIAARQAERMELQTRLAALGESARQVSEPVTQLAGSGAESGALLGSLQEVERRLEGVIAEATALSEQSRAGDWSDLERDTQGMREQLQSLRNRVLLMRRKLADSAPS
;
A
#
# COMPACT_ATOMS: atom_id res chain seq x y z
N MET A 1 33.01 7.95 8.03
CA MET A 1 32.24 6.73 8.35
C MET A 1 32.33 5.81 7.16
N ALA A 2 33.06 4.70 7.26
CA ALA A 2 33.13 3.71 6.18
C ALA A 2 31.81 2.91 6.14
N PRO A 3 31.29 2.55 4.95
CA PRO A 3 30.08 1.74 4.84
C PRO A 3 30.35 0.37 5.43
N ASN A 4 29.55 -0.01 6.42
CA ASN A 4 29.56 -1.32 7.03
C ASN A 4 29.22 -2.36 5.95
N LYS A 5 30.20 -3.16 5.51
CA LYS A 5 29.96 -4.23 4.53
C LYS A 5 28.95 -5.19 5.15
N ALA A 6 27.76 -5.28 4.57
CA ALA A 6 26.77 -6.26 4.98
C ALA A 6 27.42 -7.66 4.98
N PRO A 7 27.12 -8.50 5.98
CA PRO A 7 27.67 -9.86 6.02
C PRO A 7 27.31 -10.59 4.72
N GLU A 8 28.28 -11.31 4.17
CA GLU A 8 28.16 -12.04 2.91
C GLU A 8 27.02 -13.07 3.01
N SER A 9 26.16 -13.15 1.98
CA SER A 9 24.97 -14.01 2.00
C SER A 9 25.38 -15.49 2.14
N PRO A 10 24.64 -16.31 2.92
CA PRO A 10 24.89 -17.75 3.03
C PRO A 10 24.97 -18.47 1.66
N LEU A 11 24.19 -18.01 0.67
CA LEU A 11 24.24 -18.55 -0.68
C LEU A 11 25.57 -18.26 -1.38
N VAL A 12 26.12 -17.05 -1.20
CA VAL A 12 27.41 -16.66 -1.78
C VAL A 12 28.54 -17.46 -1.13
N LEU A 13 28.51 -17.61 0.19
CA LEU A 13 29.47 -18.43 0.93
C LEU A 13 29.45 -19.89 0.47
N ALA A 14 28.25 -20.49 0.36
CA ALA A 14 28.10 -21.87 -0.08
C ALA A 14 28.51 -22.08 -1.56
N ALA A 15 28.18 -21.13 -2.44
CA ALA A 15 28.59 -21.18 -3.85
C ALA A 15 30.11 -21.09 -4.00
N ARG A 16 30.77 -20.23 -3.21
CA ARG A 16 32.23 -20.11 -3.20
C ARG A 16 32.90 -21.40 -2.74
N GLU A 17 32.45 -21.96 -1.62
CA GLU A 17 32.97 -23.24 -1.11
C GLU A 17 32.78 -24.38 -2.12
N LEU A 18 31.59 -24.48 -2.74
CA LEU A 18 31.32 -25.47 -3.78
C LEU A 18 32.27 -25.33 -4.97
N THR A 19 32.50 -24.10 -5.43
CA THR A 19 33.42 -23.82 -6.54
C THR A 19 34.86 -24.21 -6.19
N GLU A 20 35.30 -23.90 -4.97
CA GLU A 20 36.64 -24.25 -4.48
C GLU A 20 36.83 -25.77 -4.36
N GLN A 21 35.84 -26.50 -3.85
CA GLN A 21 35.89 -27.97 -3.76
C GLN A 21 35.88 -28.63 -5.13
N LEU A 22 35.08 -28.13 -6.07
CA LEU A 22 35.06 -28.62 -7.46
C LEU A 22 36.42 -28.44 -8.14
N ALA A 23 36.99 -27.23 -8.08
CA ALA A 23 38.28 -26.96 -8.70
C ALA A 23 39.42 -27.85 -8.15
N ARG A 24 39.41 -28.11 -6.83
CA ARG A 24 40.37 -29.03 -6.20
C ARG A 24 40.20 -30.47 -6.70
N PHE A 25 38.97 -30.95 -6.76
CA PHE A 25 38.66 -32.30 -7.22
C PHE A 25 39.00 -32.51 -8.70
N GLU A 26 38.71 -31.52 -9.56
CA GLU A 26 39.09 -31.51 -10.97
C GLU A 26 40.61 -31.57 -11.14
N SER A 27 41.36 -30.71 -10.44
CA SER A 27 42.83 -30.70 -10.50
C SER A 27 43.44 -32.05 -10.13
N GLN A 28 42.95 -32.70 -9.07
CA GLN A 28 43.47 -34.00 -8.63
C GLN A 28 43.09 -35.14 -9.58
N SER A 29 41.87 -35.09 -10.12
CA SER A 29 41.41 -36.08 -11.11
C SER A 29 42.24 -35.98 -12.39
N GLU A 30 42.59 -34.77 -12.83
CA GLU A 30 43.51 -34.54 -13.94
C GLU A 30 44.91 -35.07 -13.65
N GLU A 31 45.46 -34.78 -12.47
CA GLU A 31 46.79 -35.29 -12.07
C GLU A 31 46.84 -36.82 -12.09
N LEU A 32 45.83 -37.48 -11.51
CA LEU A 32 45.70 -38.93 -11.54
C LEU A 32 45.61 -39.48 -12.97
N SER A 33 44.84 -38.82 -13.85
CA SER A 33 44.69 -39.25 -15.24
C SER A 33 46.00 -39.22 -16.05
N ARG A 34 46.95 -38.37 -15.65
CA ARG A 34 48.25 -38.21 -16.33
C ARG A 34 49.33 -39.14 -15.79
N LEU A 35 49.09 -39.85 -14.68
CA LEU A 35 50.09 -40.73 -14.07
C LEU A 35 50.26 -42.04 -14.87
N ALA A 36 51.46 -42.25 -15.42
CA ALA A 36 51.83 -43.55 -15.98
C ALA A 36 52.18 -44.53 -14.85
N ILE A 37 51.45 -45.65 -14.77
CA ILE A 37 51.66 -46.70 -13.76
C ILE A 37 52.67 -47.72 -14.29
N ASN A 38 53.96 -47.36 -14.26
CA ASN A 38 55.06 -48.16 -14.80
C ASN A 38 56.12 -48.56 -13.76
N SER A 39 55.87 -48.28 -12.47
CA SER A 39 56.75 -48.64 -11.36
C SER A 39 55.95 -48.73 -10.06
N ASP A 40 56.45 -49.47 -9.07
CA ASP A 40 55.83 -49.56 -7.73
C ASP A 40 55.68 -48.18 -7.09
N LYS A 41 56.66 -47.29 -7.26
CA LYS A 41 56.57 -45.91 -6.79
C LYS A 41 55.46 -45.11 -7.49
N ALA A 42 55.23 -45.33 -8.77
CA ALA A 42 54.12 -44.70 -9.49
C ALA A 42 52.77 -45.24 -9.02
N LEU A 43 52.69 -46.55 -8.77
CA LEU A 43 51.49 -47.19 -8.22
C LEU A 43 51.14 -46.67 -6.82
N THR A 44 52.12 -46.58 -5.90
CA THR A 44 51.89 -46.03 -4.55
C THR A 44 51.39 -44.58 -4.60
N ARG A 45 51.94 -43.74 -5.50
CA ARG A 45 51.45 -42.36 -5.69
C ARG A 45 50.02 -42.32 -6.24
N ALA A 46 49.68 -43.20 -7.18
CA ALA A 46 48.32 -43.29 -7.70
C ALA A 46 47.32 -43.73 -6.60
N CYS A 47 47.68 -44.70 -5.75
CA CYS A 47 46.87 -45.10 -4.61
C CYS A 47 46.62 -43.93 -3.64
N HIS A 48 47.65 -43.18 -3.26
CA HIS A 48 47.49 -42.00 -2.40
C HIS A 48 46.66 -40.90 -3.06
N GLY A 49 46.80 -40.69 -4.37
CA GLY A 49 45.95 -39.73 -5.08
C GLY A 49 44.48 -40.15 -5.09
N LEU A 50 44.18 -41.45 -5.23
CA LEU A 50 42.81 -41.98 -5.14
C LEU A 50 42.23 -41.83 -3.72
N GLU A 51 43.03 -42.07 -2.68
CA GLU A 51 42.64 -41.80 -1.28
C GLU A 51 42.31 -40.32 -1.05
N ALA A 52 43.11 -39.42 -1.62
CA ALA A 52 42.86 -37.99 -1.59
C ALA A 52 41.54 -37.64 -2.32
N CYS A 53 41.33 -38.16 -3.53
CA CYS A 53 40.08 -37.96 -4.28
C CYS A 53 38.84 -38.39 -3.48
N SER A 54 38.87 -39.55 -2.81
CA SER A 54 37.76 -40.01 -1.96
C SER A 54 37.48 -39.06 -0.78
N THR A 55 38.53 -38.47 -0.19
CA THR A 55 38.36 -37.43 0.85
C THR A 55 37.71 -36.17 0.28
N HIS A 56 38.05 -35.78 -0.95
CA HIS A 56 37.48 -34.62 -1.63
C HIS A 56 36.03 -34.84 -2.08
N GLU A 57 35.64 -36.06 -2.45
CA GLU A 57 34.24 -36.40 -2.73
C GLU A 57 33.33 -36.11 -1.52
N ALA A 58 33.79 -36.45 -0.32
CA ALA A 58 33.05 -36.15 0.91
C ALA A 58 32.94 -34.64 1.18
N GLY A 59 33.99 -33.86 0.86
CA GLY A 59 33.99 -32.40 0.94
C GLY A 59 33.03 -31.78 -0.07
N LEU A 60 33.08 -32.22 -1.32
CA LEU A 60 32.18 -31.79 -2.39
C LEU A 60 30.71 -32.09 -2.07
N ALA A 61 30.41 -33.30 -1.59
CA ALA A 61 29.07 -33.68 -1.16
C ALA A 61 28.55 -32.81 0.00
N ARG A 62 29.44 -32.32 0.87
CA ARG A 62 29.07 -31.37 1.93
C ARG A 62 28.79 -29.98 1.36
N ALA A 63 29.63 -29.49 0.46
CA ALA A 63 29.46 -28.18 -0.18
C ALA A 63 28.17 -28.14 -1.03
N LEU A 64 27.86 -29.20 -1.77
CA LEU A 64 26.59 -29.34 -2.51
C LEU A 64 25.37 -29.29 -1.61
N ARG A 65 25.40 -29.98 -0.47
CA ARG A 65 24.31 -29.92 0.53
C ARG A 65 24.14 -28.52 1.10
N ALA A 66 25.24 -27.88 1.51
CA ALA A 66 25.20 -26.50 2.02
C ALA A 66 24.66 -25.51 0.97
N PHE A 67 25.03 -25.68 -0.30
CA PHE A 67 24.51 -24.85 -1.39
C PHE A 67 23.01 -25.07 -1.61
N ALA A 68 22.54 -26.32 -1.59
CA ALA A 68 21.12 -26.65 -1.69
C ALA A 68 20.30 -26.06 -0.53
N GLU A 69 20.80 -26.17 0.70
CA GLU A 69 20.19 -25.57 1.89
C GLU A 69 20.12 -24.04 1.78
N ALA A 70 21.19 -23.40 1.31
CA ALA A 70 21.21 -21.96 1.11
C ALA A 70 20.21 -21.51 0.03
N MET A 71 20.08 -22.27 -1.06
CA MET A 71 19.07 -22.02 -2.11
C MET A 71 17.65 -22.13 -1.57
N GLN A 72 17.36 -23.14 -0.74
CA GLN A 72 16.06 -23.28 -0.06
C GLN A 72 15.78 -22.07 0.84
N GLY A 73 16.78 -21.57 1.57
CA GLY A 73 16.66 -20.36 2.39
C GLY A 73 16.32 -19.10 1.58
N VAL A 74 16.93 -18.95 0.40
CA VAL A 74 16.61 -17.85 -0.53
C VAL A 74 15.19 -18.00 -1.09
N GLN A 75 14.79 -19.21 -1.47
CA GLN A 75 13.42 -19.48 -1.94
C GLN A 75 12.37 -19.17 -0.86
N ALA A 76 12.61 -19.57 0.39
CA ALA A 76 11.72 -19.26 1.51
C ALA A 76 11.62 -17.75 1.75
N THR A 77 12.73 -17.01 1.57
CA THR A 77 12.74 -15.55 1.67
C THR A 77 11.96 -14.89 0.54
N GLN A 78 12.15 -15.37 -0.70
CA GLN A 78 11.38 -14.92 -1.86
C GLN A 78 9.88 -15.13 -1.63
N GLN A 79 9.47 -16.33 -1.19
CA GLN A 79 8.07 -16.65 -0.93
C GLN A 79 7.46 -15.71 0.11
N ARG A 80 8.15 -15.46 1.22
CA ARG A 80 7.74 -14.49 2.24
C ARG A 80 7.60 -13.08 1.67
N CYS A 81 8.55 -12.64 0.84
CA CYS A 81 8.48 -11.33 0.19
C CYS A 81 7.26 -11.22 -0.75
N VAL A 82 6.94 -12.28 -1.49
CA VAL A 82 5.75 -12.34 -2.34
C VAL A 82 4.47 -12.23 -1.50
N GLU A 83 4.36 -12.98 -0.41
CA GLU A 83 3.20 -12.95 0.49
C GLU A 83 2.98 -11.58 1.15
N VAL A 84 4.06 -10.97 1.65
CA VAL A 84 4.01 -9.62 2.23
C VAL A 84 3.60 -8.60 1.18
N THR A 85 4.14 -8.70 -0.03
CA THR A 85 3.79 -7.80 -1.14
C THR A 85 2.33 -7.95 -1.54
N ALA A 86 1.84 -9.19 -1.68
CA ALA A 86 0.44 -9.46 -2.03
C ALA A 86 -0.53 -8.94 -0.96
N THR A 87 -0.24 -9.19 0.31
CA THR A 87 -1.06 -8.70 1.44
C THR A 87 -1.08 -7.17 1.49
N THR A 88 0.08 -6.55 1.27
CA THR A 88 0.22 -5.09 1.24
C THR A 88 -0.54 -4.50 0.05
N ALA A 89 -0.44 -5.10 -1.13
CA ALA A 89 -1.17 -4.67 -2.32
C ALA A 89 -2.68 -4.74 -2.12
N ALA A 90 -3.20 -5.82 -1.52
CA ALA A 90 -4.61 -5.96 -1.20
C ALA A 90 -5.09 -4.86 -0.23
N ARG A 91 -4.30 -4.56 0.81
CA ARG A 91 -4.59 -3.47 1.75
C ARG A 91 -4.61 -2.10 1.06
N ILE A 92 -3.66 -1.83 0.17
CA ILE A 92 -3.60 -0.58 -0.61
C ILE A 92 -4.82 -0.47 -1.52
N ALA A 93 -5.19 -1.55 -2.22
CA ALA A 93 -6.36 -1.57 -3.10
C ALA A 93 -7.65 -1.30 -2.32
N ALA A 94 -7.83 -1.91 -1.14
CA ALA A 94 -8.97 -1.67 -0.28
C ALA A 94 -9.05 -0.21 0.19
N ARG A 95 -7.93 0.37 0.65
CA ARG A 95 -7.85 1.79 1.04
C ARG A 95 -8.12 2.72 -0.13
N GLN A 96 -7.65 2.39 -1.33
CA GLN A 96 -7.90 3.19 -2.53
C GLN A 96 -9.39 3.17 -2.91
N ALA A 97 -10.04 2.00 -2.83
CA ALA A 97 -11.47 1.87 -3.10
C ALA A 97 -12.32 2.69 -2.10
N GLU A 98 -12.01 2.57 -0.80
CA GLU A 98 -12.64 3.36 0.27
C GLU A 98 -12.50 4.87 0.01
N ARG A 99 -11.29 5.33 -0.33
CA ARG A 99 -11.05 6.74 -0.67
C ARG A 99 -11.86 7.20 -1.88
N MET A 100 -11.92 6.39 -2.94
CA MET A 100 -12.68 6.73 -4.15
C MET A 100 -14.18 6.83 -3.88
N GLU A 101 -14.72 5.96 -3.03
CA GLU A 101 -16.11 6.02 -2.60
C GLU A 101 -16.40 7.34 -1.85
N LEU A 102 -15.56 7.68 -0.87
CA LEU A 102 -15.69 8.93 -0.11
C LEU A 102 -15.55 10.17 -1.00
N GLN A 103 -14.62 10.16 -1.96
CA GLN A 103 -14.47 11.25 -2.94
C GLN A 103 -15.68 11.40 -3.85
N THR A 104 -16.26 10.28 -4.29
CA THR A 104 -17.48 10.30 -5.11
C THR A 104 -18.65 10.90 -4.33
N ARG A 105 -18.79 10.53 -3.06
CA ARG A 105 -19.80 11.09 -2.15
C ARG A 105 -19.56 12.57 -1.85
N LEU A 106 -18.31 12.98 -1.64
CA LEU A 106 -17.95 14.38 -1.45
C LEU A 106 -18.30 15.24 -2.68
N ALA A 107 -18.04 14.72 -3.88
CA ALA A 107 -18.39 15.39 -5.13
C ALA A 107 -19.92 15.52 -5.30
N ALA A 108 -20.67 14.44 -5.02
CA ALA A 108 -22.12 14.45 -5.04
C ALA A 108 -22.71 15.45 -4.01
N LEU A 109 -22.13 15.49 -2.81
CA LEU A 109 -22.50 16.43 -1.77
C LEU A 109 -22.25 17.89 -2.18
N GLY A 110 -21.12 18.16 -2.85
CA GLY A 110 -20.83 19.49 -3.40
C GLY A 110 -21.82 19.91 -4.50
N GLU A 111 -22.31 18.98 -5.31
CA GLU A 111 -23.38 19.23 -6.27
C GLU A 111 -24.70 19.55 -5.57
N SER A 112 -25.11 18.73 -4.59
CA SER A 112 -26.30 18.99 -3.77
C SER A 112 -26.22 20.36 -3.06
N ALA A 113 -25.06 20.71 -2.51
CA ALA A 113 -24.83 22.02 -1.88
C ALA A 113 -25.03 23.19 -2.87
N ARG A 114 -24.55 23.05 -4.12
CA ARG A 114 -24.75 24.05 -5.17
C ARG A 114 -26.23 24.19 -5.54
N GLN A 115 -26.91 23.08 -5.78
CA GLN A 115 -28.33 23.06 -6.15
C GLN A 115 -29.24 23.68 -5.08
N VAL A 116 -28.86 23.57 -3.81
CA VAL A 116 -29.64 24.16 -2.70
C VAL A 116 -29.27 25.64 -2.45
N SER A 117 -28.03 26.05 -2.73
CA SER A 117 -27.58 27.44 -2.51
C SER A 117 -27.97 28.41 -3.62
N GLU A 118 -28.13 27.94 -4.85
CA GLU A 118 -28.52 28.76 -5.99
C GLU A 118 -29.91 29.43 -5.80
N PRO A 119 -30.98 28.70 -5.40
CA PRO A 119 -32.27 29.32 -5.10
C PRO A 119 -32.21 30.35 -3.97
N VAL A 120 -31.38 30.15 -2.94
CA VAL A 120 -31.23 31.11 -1.83
C VAL A 120 -30.70 32.45 -2.34
N THR A 121 -29.70 32.39 -3.21
CA THR A 121 -29.08 33.58 -3.80
C THR A 121 -30.07 34.33 -4.69
N GLN A 122 -30.87 33.60 -5.49
CA GLN A 122 -31.91 34.18 -6.34
C GLN A 122 -33.04 34.82 -5.52
N LEU A 123 -33.52 34.14 -4.46
CA LEU A 123 -34.57 34.63 -3.57
C LEU A 123 -34.15 35.88 -2.78
N ALA A 124 -32.87 36.01 -2.44
CA ALA A 124 -32.35 37.19 -1.75
C ALA A 124 -32.39 38.47 -2.61
N GLY A 125 -32.50 38.35 -3.94
CA GLY A 125 -32.60 39.47 -4.88
C GLY A 125 -34.00 39.71 -5.46
N SER A 126 -34.96 38.79 -5.23
CA SER A 126 -36.30 38.87 -5.83
C SER A 126 -37.30 39.62 -4.94
N GLY A 127 -37.98 40.64 -5.48
CA GLY A 127 -39.09 41.34 -4.83
C GLY A 127 -40.45 40.61 -4.93
N ALA A 128 -40.44 39.29 -4.85
CA ALA A 128 -41.66 38.47 -5.01
C ALA A 128 -42.63 38.59 -3.81
N GLU A 129 -43.88 38.17 -4.00
CA GLU A 129 -44.91 38.20 -2.95
C GLU A 129 -44.53 37.32 -1.75
N SER A 130 -44.70 37.86 -0.53
CA SER A 130 -44.21 37.26 0.72
C SER A 130 -44.66 35.81 0.98
N GLY A 131 -45.86 35.43 0.56
CA GLY A 131 -46.40 34.08 0.80
C GLY A 131 -45.71 32.97 -0.01
N ALA A 132 -45.48 33.20 -1.31
CA ALA A 132 -44.77 32.25 -2.17
C ALA A 132 -43.30 32.10 -1.77
N LEU A 133 -42.66 33.22 -1.37
CA LEU A 133 -41.28 33.22 -0.86
C LEU A 133 -41.11 32.38 0.40
N LEU A 134 -42.09 32.43 1.32
CA LEU A 134 -42.04 31.69 2.58
C LEU A 134 -42.05 30.17 2.37
N GLY A 135 -42.88 29.68 1.45
CA GLY A 135 -42.92 28.26 1.05
C GLY A 135 -41.63 27.81 0.37
N SER A 136 -41.06 28.62 -0.53
CA SER A 136 -39.77 28.32 -1.17
C SER A 136 -38.62 28.26 -0.18
N LEU A 137 -38.57 29.18 0.80
CA LEU A 137 -37.55 29.17 1.85
C LEU A 137 -37.66 27.96 2.78
N GLN A 138 -38.88 27.50 3.08
CA GLN A 138 -39.08 26.31 3.89
C GLN A 138 -38.60 25.02 3.19
N GLU A 139 -38.84 24.90 1.89
CA GLU A 139 -38.34 23.75 1.12
C GLU A 139 -36.81 23.78 1.00
N VAL A 140 -36.22 24.96 0.81
CA VAL A 140 -34.76 25.13 0.82
C VAL A 140 -34.16 24.75 2.17
N GLU A 141 -34.75 25.19 3.27
CA GLU A 141 -34.30 24.84 4.63
C GLU A 141 -34.30 23.32 4.83
N ARG A 142 -35.39 22.64 4.46
CA ARG A 142 -35.50 21.18 4.54
C ARG A 142 -34.40 20.48 3.73
N ARG A 143 -34.11 20.98 2.52
CA ARG A 143 -33.02 20.44 1.69
C ARG A 143 -31.65 20.71 2.32
N LEU A 144 -31.41 21.91 2.85
CA LEU A 144 -30.15 22.25 3.54
C LEU A 144 -29.90 21.33 4.73
N GLU A 145 -30.94 21.01 5.52
CA GLU A 145 -30.82 20.08 6.65
C GLU A 145 -30.40 18.68 6.18
N GLY A 146 -30.96 18.18 5.09
CA GLY A 146 -30.55 16.91 4.48
C GLY A 146 -29.07 16.93 4.05
N VAL A 147 -28.63 17.96 3.34
CA VAL A 147 -27.24 18.10 2.87
C VAL A 147 -26.27 18.28 4.06
N ILE A 148 -26.64 19.00 5.12
CA ILE A 148 -25.83 19.13 6.34
C ILE A 148 -25.70 17.78 7.07
N ALA A 149 -26.78 17.00 7.15
CA ALA A 149 -26.74 15.67 7.75
C ALA A 149 -25.82 14.74 6.96
N GLU A 150 -25.88 14.77 5.63
CA GLU A 150 -24.99 13.99 4.76
C GLU A 150 -23.53 14.41 4.91
N ALA A 151 -23.25 15.73 4.97
CA ALA A 151 -21.91 16.25 5.25
C ALA A 151 -21.38 15.79 6.61
N THR A 152 -22.24 15.75 7.63
CA THR A 152 -21.86 15.26 8.97
C THR A 152 -21.50 13.78 8.92
N ALA A 153 -22.34 12.95 8.30
CA ALA A 153 -22.08 11.53 8.15
C ALA A 153 -20.79 11.25 7.35
N LEU A 154 -20.55 11.99 6.27
CA LEU A 154 -19.33 11.84 5.47
C LEU A 154 -18.07 12.26 6.25
N SER A 155 -18.16 13.30 7.10
CA SER A 155 -17.06 13.73 7.96
C SER A 155 -16.74 12.67 9.02
N GLU A 156 -17.77 12.09 9.67
CA GLU A 156 -17.60 11.02 10.64
C GLU A 156 -16.99 9.77 10.00
N GLN A 157 -17.44 9.41 8.80
CA GLN A 157 -16.92 8.25 8.08
C GLN A 157 -15.48 8.46 7.60
N SER A 158 -15.15 9.67 7.14
CA SER A 158 -13.77 10.06 6.81
C SER A 158 -12.86 9.99 8.03
N ARG A 159 -13.33 10.46 9.19
CA ARG A 159 -12.60 10.39 10.46
C ARG A 159 -12.40 8.95 10.92
N ALA A 160 -13.44 8.12 10.86
CA ALA A 160 -13.36 6.70 11.22
C ALA A 160 -12.40 5.91 10.30
N GLY A 161 -12.27 6.33 9.04
CA GLY A 161 -11.32 5.79 8.07
C GLY A 161 -9.94 6.46 8.04
N ASP A 162 -9.61 7.34 9.00
CA ASP A 162 -8.36 8.10 9.06
C ASP A 162 -8.03 8.89 7.77
N TRP A 163 -9.06 9.47 7.13
CA TRP A 163 -8.94 10.33 5.95
C TRP A 163 -8.98 11.81 6.33
N SER A 164 -7.92 12.30 6.99
CA SER A 164 -7.86 13.67 7.55
C SER A 164 -8.14 14.78 6.55
N ASP A 165 -7.69 14.62 5.29
CA ASP A 165 -7.90 15.63 4.25
C ASP A 165 -9.39 15.68 3.84
N LEU A 166 -10.02 14.53 3.67
CA LEU A 166 -11.45 14.44 3.34
C LEU A 166 -12.33 14.89 4.51
N GLU A 167 -11.95 14.57 5.74
CA GLU A 167 -12.60 15.08 6.94
C GLU A 167 -12.57 16.62 6.94
N ARG A 168 -11.39 17.22 6.71
CA ARG A 168 -11.21 18.67 6.67
C ARG A 168 -12.06 19.33 5.57
N ASP A 169 -12.05 18.77 4.37
CA ASP A 169 -12.82 19.31 3.24
C ASP A 169 -14.34 19.22 3.50
N THR A 170 -14.79 18.08 4.04
CA THR A 170 -16.20 17.86 4.38
C THR A 170 -16.64 18.78 5.51
N GLN A 171 -15.81 18.97 6.53
CA GLN A 171 -16.05 19.89 7.63
C GLN A 171 -16.19 21.34 7.14
N GLY A 172 -15.29 21.79 6.26
CA GLY A 172 -15.38 23.12 5.67
C GLY A 172 -16.69 23.34 4.91
N MET A 173 -17.14 22.34 4.15
CA MET A 173 -18.42 22.40 3.45
C MET A 173 -19.62 22.40 4.42
N ARG A 174 -19.56 21.60 5.49
CA ARG A 174 -20.58 21.57 6.55
C ARG A 174 -20.76 22.95 7.20
N GLU A 175 -19.66 23.63 7.50
CA GLU A 175 -19.67 24.97 8.10
C GLU A 175 -20.28 26.02 7.14
N GLN A 176 -19.95 25.94 5.84
CA GLN A 176 -20.55 26.80 4.81
C GLN A 176 -22.06 26.58 4.69
N LEU A 177 -22.52 25.32 4.69
CA LEU A 177 -23.94 24.97 4.64
C LEU A 177 -24.70 25.41 5.89
N GLN A 178 -24.09 25.30 7.08
CA GLN A 178 -24.68 25.80 8.32
C GLN A 178 -24.85 27.33 8.30
N SER A 179 -23.85 28.05 7.80
CA SER A 179 -23.93 29.51 7.60
C SER A 179 -25.07 29.88 6.65
N LEU A 180 -25.22 29.14 5.55
CA LEU A 180 -26.31 29.33 4.60
C LEU A 180 -27.68 29.04 5.21
N ARG A 181 -27.83 27.96 5.98
CA ARG A 181 -29.06 27.64 6.72
C ARG A 181 -29.44 28.75 7.69
N ASN A 182 -28.47 29.28 8.43
CA ASN A 182 -28.72 30.41 9.34
C ASN A 182 -29.21 31.65 8.58
N ARG A 183 -28.68 31.92 7.38
CA ARG A 183 -29.16 33.02 6.52
C ARG A 183 -30.61 32.81 6.07
N VAL A 184 -30.96 31.60 5.62
CA VAL A 184 -32.34 31.24 5.23
C VAL A 184 -33.32 31.44 6.39
N LEU A 185 -32.95 30.98 7.59
CA LEU A 185 -33.76 31.16 8.80
C LEU A 185 -34.00 32.64 9.12
N LEU A 186 -32.97 33.48 8.99
CA LEU A 186 -33.10 34.93 9.19
C LEU A 186 -34.01 35.58 8.14
N MET A 187 -33.92 35.17 6.87
CA MET A 187 -34.80 35.66 5.80
C MET A 187 -36.25 35.27 6.06
N ARG A 188 -36.51 34.02 6.46
CA ARG A 188 -37.86 33.54 6.77
C ARG A 188 -38.48 34.33 7.93
N ARG A 189 -37.69 34.60 8.99
CA ARG A 189 -38.16 35.39 10.13
C ARG A 189 -38.55 36.81 9.72
N LYS A 190 -37.70 37.50 8.94
CA LYS A 190 -38.00 38.85 8.44
C LYS A 190 -39.27 38.89 7.58
N LEU A 191 -39.50 37.89 6.73
CA LEU A 191 -40.69 37.79 5.88
C LEU A 191 -41.96 37.53 6.70
N ALA A 192 -41.87 36.67 7.72
CA ALA A 192 -42.98 36.41 8.64
C ALA A 192 -43.34 37.67 9.45
N ASP A 193 -42.35 38.44 9.90
CA ASP A 193 -42.55 39.69 10.65
C ASP A 193 -43.10 40.84 9.76
N SER A 194 -42.95 40.74 8.43
CA SER A 194 -43.38 41.78 7.47
C SER A 194 -44.71 41.46 6.77
N ALA A 195 -45.31 40.29 7.02
CA ALA A 195 -46.61 39.92 6.47
C ALA A 195 -47.74 40.57 7.31
N PRO A 196 -48.60 41.41 6.72
CA PRO A 196 -49.71 42.02 7.46
C PRO A 196 -50.72 40.96 7.90
N SER A 197 -51.16 41.05 9.16
CA SER A 197 -52.27 40.28 9.73
C SER A 197 -53.60 40.55 9.02
#